data_AF-A0A7W4C5R5-F1
#
_entry.id   AF-A0A7W4C5R5-F1
#
_cell.length_a   1.000
_cell.length_b   1.000
_cell.length_c   1.000
_cell.angle_alpha   90.00
_cell.angle_beta   90.00
_cell.angle_gamma   90.00
#
_symmetry.space_group_name_H-M   'P 1'
#
loop_
_entity.id
_entity.type
_entity.pdbx_description
1 polymer ?
#
loop_
_entity_poly.entity_id
_entity_poly.type
_entity_poly.pdbx_seq_one_letter_code
_entity_poly.pdbx_strand_id
1 'polypeptide(L)'
;MTHKKHNIKTILTFIIPSLIGLLLFMTPINVEGSITIPIAIISKALQSQMGSSIQLIVTCIVVLMALASLLTQLINPKFVRKSTFLRTLLKVNLFWLAVRIVGAIFIVMVYLQVGPDAIISSATGGLVLNDLVPVLFSVFIFAGMLLPLLLNFGLLEFFGTLLTKVMRPIFNLPGRSAIDCMASWLGDGSVGILMTTKQYETRFYTAREAAVIGTTFSAVSITFSLVVISQVKLEHLFVPFYLTVCLAGFIAAIIVPKLPPLSWKKDLYIDNTPRHEDDESIPTSHGVFSWGFEQAMQRASSAGGIKHVLTEGIKNVVDMIFGVIPVVMAIGTVALVLAEHTPIFNYLGMPFIPL
;
A
#
# COMPACT_ATOMS: atom_id res chain seq x y z
N MET A 1 23.13 25.75 -24.32
CA MET A 1 22.38 25.12 -23.22
C MET A 1 23.39 24.49 -22.29
N THR A 2 23.43 24.93 -21.03
CA THR A 2 24.44 24.54 -20.05
C THR A 2 24.18 23.11 -19.58
N HIS A 3 25.12 22.19 -19.85
CA HIS A 3 25.22 20.95 -19.08
C HIS A 3 25.36 21.34 -17.61
N LYS A 4 24.27 21.31 -16.83
CA LYS A 4 24.35 21.44 -15.38
C LYS A 4 25.17 20.24 -14.91
N LYS A 5 26.44 20.48 -14.57
CA LYS A 5 27.24 19.49 -13.84
C LYS A 5 26.53 19.26 -12.52
N HIS A 6 25.87 18.10 -12.41
CA HIS A 6 25.24 17.69 -11.17
C HIS A 6 26.30 17.58 -10.08
N ASN A 7 26.03 18.23 -8.95
CA ASN A 7 26.92 18.18 -7.80
C ASN A 7 27.00 16.72 -7.31
N ILE A 8 28.21 16.24 -6.99
CA ILE A 8 28.43 14.90 -6.40
C ILE A 8 27.52 14.67 -5.19
N LYS A 9 27.28 15.73 -4.39
CA LYS A 9 26.33 15.68 -3.27
C LYS A 9 24.91 15.29 -3.72
N THR A 10 24.40 15.84 -4.82
CA THR A 10 23.08 15.53 -5.36
C THR A 10 23.02 14.09 -5.88
N ILE A 11 24.08 13.65 -6.56
CA ILE A 11 24.21 12.28 -7.06
C ILE A 11 24.18 11.27 -5.90
N LEU A 12 24.95 11.51 -4.83
CA LEU A 12 24.93 10.66 -3.64
C LEU A 12 23.59 10.71 -2.91
N THR A 13 22.93 11.87 -2.88
CA THR A 13 21.60 12.04 -2.30
C THR A 13 20.53 11.26 -3.08
N PHE A 14 20.69 11.09 -4.39
CA PHE A 14 19.86 10.17 -5.17
C PHE A 14 20.23 8.71 -4.88
N ILE A 15 21.48 8.34 -5.14
CA ILE A 15 21.90 6.93 -5.23
C ILE A 15 21.77 6.22 -3.89
N ILE A 16 22.29 6.80 -2.81
CA ILE A 16 22.38 6.08 -1.52
C ILE A 16 20.98 5.76 -0.97
N PRO A 17 20.07 6.73 -0.77
CA PRO A 17 18.74 6.45 -0.24
C PRO A 17 17.91 5.57 -1.19
N SER A 18 18.00 5.81 -2.50
CA SER A 18 17.26 5.03 -3.50
C SER A 18 17.72 3.57 -3.53
N LEU A 19 19.04 3.33 -3.45
CA LEU A 19 19.59 1.98 -3.41
C LEU A 19 19.22 1.27 -2.11
N ILE A 20 19.26 1.95 -0.96
CA ILE A 20 18.79 1.39 0.32
C ILE A 20 17.31 1.01 0.21
N GLY A 21 16.46 1.90 -0.33
CA GLY A 21 15.05 1.61 -0.56
C GLY A 21 14.86 0.38 -1.47
N LEU A 22 15.54 0.33 -2.61
CA LEU A 22 15.47 -0.78 -3.55
C LEU A 22 15.94 -2.09 -2.91
N LEU A 23 17.04 -2.07 -2.15
CA LEU A 23 17.54 -3.26 -1.45
C LEU A 23 16.54 -3.77 -0.42
N LEU A 24 15.94 -2.88 0.37
CA LEU A 24 15.03 -3.24 1.46
C LEU A 24 13.65 -3.72 0.98
N PHE A 25 13.11 -3.13 -0.10
CA PHE A 25 11.77 -3.43 -0.61
C PHE A 25 11.74 -4.39 -1.80
N MET A 26 12.82 -4.47 -2.59
CA MET A 26 12.79 -5.14 -3.90
C MET A 26 13.84 -6.25 -4.06
N THR A 27 14.71 -6.48 -3.09
CA THR A 27 15.69 -7.56 -3.19
C THR A 27 15.14 -8.83 -2.55
N PRO A 28 14.80 -9.87 -3.34
CA PRO A 28 14.40 -11.15 -2.78
C PRO A 28 15.59 -11.80 -2.09
N ILE A 29 15.39 -12.28 -0.88
CA ILE A 29 16.35 -13.02 -0.09
C ILE A 29 15.74 -14.35 0.32
N ASN A 30 16.53 -15.42 0.24
CA ASN A 30 16.12 -16.74 0.68
C ASN A 30 16.47 -16.89 2.16
N VAL A 31 15.45 -17.05 2.99
CA VAL A 31 15.59 -17.34 4.42
C VAL A 31 14.78 -18.58 4.74
N GLU A 32 15.47 -19.60 5.25
CA GLU A 32 14.88 -20.89 5.64
C GLU A 32 14.11 -21.59 4.50
N GLY A 33 14.53 -21.40 3.24
CA GLY A 33 13.89 -22.00 2.08
C GLY A 33 12.69 -21.21 1.53
N SER A 34 12.31 -20.11 2.18
CA SER A 34 11.27 -19.20 1.71
C SER A 34 11.88 -17.93 1.13
N ILE A 35 11.39 -17.51 -0.04
CA ILE A 35 11.76 -16.21 -0.64
C ILE A 35 11.00 -15.12 0.10
N THR A 36 11.71 -14.16 0.69
CA THR A 36 11.13 -13.02 1.41
C THR A 36 11.91 -11.74 1.07
N ILE A 37 11.49 -10.60 1.63
CA ILE A 37 12.23 -9.33 1.52
C ILE A 37 12.78 -8.89 2.87
N PRO A 38 13.88 -8.10 2.90
CA PRO A 38 14.50 -7.65 4.15
C PRO A 38 13.53 -7.00 5.14
N ILE A 39 12.60 -6.15 4.66
CA ILE A 39 11.63 -5.48 5.53
C ILE A 39 10.69 -6.49 6.21
N ALA A 40 10.29 -7.55 5.52
CA ALA A 40 9.42 -8.57 6.10
C ALA A 40 10.13 -9.32 7.23
N ILE A 41 11.44 -9.57 7.10
CA ILE A 41 12.23 -10.19 8.18
C ILE A 41 12.30 -9.29 9.40
N ILE A 42 12.64 -8.02 9.21
CA ILE A 42 12.77 -7.07 10.33
C ILE A 42 11.39 -6.85 10.98
N SER A 43 10.32 -6.83 10.19
CA SER A 43 8.94 -6.75 10.69
C SER A 43 8.55 -7.99 11.50
N LYS A 44 8.87 -9.19 11.02
CA LYS A 44 8.62 -10.46 11.74
C LYS A 44 9.45 -10.56 13.02
N ALA A 45 10.69 -10.07 13.01
CA ALA A 45 11.54 -10.00 14.19
C ALA A 45 10.95 -9.07 15.26
N LEU A 46 10.48 -7.88 14.86
CA LEU A 46 9.76 -6.97 15.75
C LEU A 46 8.49 -7.62 16.31
N GLN A 47 7.71 -8.28 15.44
CA GLN A 47 6.49 -8.97 15.82
C GLN A 47 6.75 -10.03 16.89
N SER A 48 7.78 -10.87 16.67
CA SER A 48 8.19 -11.92 17.60
C SER A 48 8.69 -11.37 18.93
N GLN A 49 9.39 -10.23 18.94
CA GLN A 49 9.88 -9.62 20.18
C GLN A 49 8.75 -9.04 21.04
N MET A 50 7.74 -8.45 20.41
CA MET A 50 6.61 -7.87 21.13
C MET A 50 5.61 -8.95 21.61
N GLY A 51 5.55 -10.10 20.93
CA GLY A 51 4.75 -11.26 21.33
C GLY A 51 3.27 -10.90 21.51
N SER A 52 2.67 -11.38 22.60
CA SER A 52 1.26 -11.11 22.94
C SER A 52 0.95 -9.64 23.25
N SER A 53 1.97 -8.81 23.53
CA SER A 53 1.76 -7.38 23.80
C SER A 53 1.21 -6.62 22.60
N ILE A 54 1.45 -7.11 21.36
CA ILE A 54 0.94 -6.45 20.15
C ILE A 54 -0.58 -6.40 20.16
N GLN A 55 -1.24 -7.49 20.54
CA GLN A 55 -2.71 -7.57 20.54
C GLN A 55 -3.31 -6.48 21.45
N LEU A 56 -2.73 -6.28 22.64
CA LEU A 56 -3.15 -5.21 23.55
C LEU A 56 -2.87 -3.82 22.96
N ILE A 57 -1.68 -3.59 22.41
CA ILE A 57 -1.30 -2.29 21.83
C ILE A 57 -2.24 -1.91 20.69
N VAL A 58 -2.48 -2.84 19.77
CA VAL A 58 -3.39 -2.66 18.64
C VAL A 58 -4.82 -2.40 19.13
N THR A 59 -5.30 -3.18 20.10
CA THR A 59 -6.64 -2.99 20.69
C THR A 59 -6.79 -1.57 21.24
N CYS A 60 -5.81 -1.09 22.01
CA CYS A 60 -5.78 0.28 22.50
C CYS A 60 -5.77 1.29 21.35
N ILE A 61 -4.95 1.10 20.33
CA ILE A 61 -4.87 2.00 19.16
C ILE A 61 -6.23 2.10 18.47
N VAL A 62 -6.89 0.98 18.19
CA VAL A 62 -8.18 0.96 17.48
C VAL A 62 -9.26 1.66 18.29
N VAL A 63 -9.34 1.38 19.59
CA VAL A 63 -10.31 2.03 20.50
C VAL A 63 -10.04 3.53 20.59
N LEU A 64 -8.78 3.93 20.82
CA LEU A 64 -8.39 5.34 20.87
C LEU A 64 -8.71 6.06 19.57
N MET A 65 -8.54 5.42 18.42
CA MET A 65 -8.84 6.03 17.13
C MET A 65 -10.32 6.20 16.88
N ALA A 66 -11.16 5.24 17.27
CA ALA A 66 -12.61 5.38 17.21
C ALA A 66 -13.08 6.55 18.09
N LEU A 67 -12.60 6.62 19.34
CA LEU A 67 -12.91 7.69 20.27
C LEU A 67 -12.41 9.06 19.77
N ALA A 68 -11.17 9.15 19.32
CA ALA A 68 -10.59 10.39 18.83
C ALA A 68 -11.31 10.90 17.57
N SER A 69 -11.72 10.00 16.66
CA SER A 69 -12.49 10.36 15.47
C SER A 69 -13.89 10.86 15.84
N LEU A 70 -14.56 10.19 16.79
CA LEU A 70 -15.87 10.58 17.29
C LEU A 70 -15.82 11.95 18.00
N LEU A 71 -14.86 12.16 18.90
CA LEU A 71 -14.65 13.43 19.59
C LEU A 71 -14.32 14.56 18.61
N THR A 72 -13.51 14.28 17.58
CA THR A 72 -13.18 15.24 16.53
C THR A 72 -14.42 15.65 15.74
N GLN A 73 -15.35 14.72 15.48
CA GLN A 73 -16.59 15.00 14.78
C GLN A 73 -17.56 15.86 15.62
N LEU A 74 -17.60 15.64 16.94
CA LEU A 74 -18.49 16.36 17.85
C LEU A 74 -17.98 17.76 18.23
N ILE A 75 -16.69 17.87 18.56
CA ILE A 75 -16.12 19.09 19.18
C ILE A 75 -15.28 19.90 18.17
N ASN A 76 -14.83 19.28 17.07
CA ASN A 76 -14.04 19.89 16.00
C ASN A 76 -12.89 20.79 16.53
N PRO A 77 -11.95 20.23 17.33
CA PRO A 77 -10.99 21.00 18.09
C PRO A 77 -10.02 21.80 17.21
N LYS A 78 -9.61 22.98 17.70
CA LYS A 78 -8.78 23.95 16.95
C LYS A 78 -7.44 23.36 16.48
N PHE A 79 -6.81 22.47 17.25
CA PHE A 79 -5.52 21.87 16.87
C PHE A 79 -5.65 20.91 15.68
N VAL A 80 -6.73 20.12 15.59
CA VAL A 80 -7.02 19.27 14.42
C VAL A 80 -7.34 20.13 13.20
N ARG A 81 -8.08 21.23 13.38
CA ARG A 81 -8.40 22.14 12.27
C ARG A 81 -7.17 22.80 11.66
N LYS A 82 -6.15 23.10 12.47
CA LYS A 82 -4.91 23.77 12.02
C LYS A 82 -3.94 22.82 11.32
N SER A 83 -3.97 21.52 11.63
CA SER A 83 -3.06 20.53 11.05
C SER A 83 -3.75 19.74 9.95
N THR A 84 -3.25 19.87 8.71
CA THR A 84 -3.76 19.13 7.55
C THR A 84 -3.70 17.62 7.79
N PHE A 85 -2.61 17.14 8.37
CA PHE A 85 -2.39 15.73 8.68
C PHE A 85 -3.42 15.19 9.69
N LEU A 86 -3.56 15.85 10.84
CA LEU A 86 -4.52 15.41 11.86
C LEU A 86 -5.97 15.47 11.37
N ARG A 87 -6.28 16.47 10.54
CA ARG A 87 -7.59 16.57 9.91
C ARG A 87 -7.86 15.37 8.99
N THR A 88 -6.92 15.00 8.13
CA THR A 88 -7.06 13.81 7.27
C THR A 88 -7.18 12.53 8.10
N LEU A 89 -6.40 12.41 9.17
CA LEU A 89 -6.36 11.21 10.01
C LEU A 89 -7.62 11.02 10.85
N LEU A 90 -8.15 12.09 11.48
CA LEU A 90 -9.21 12.01 12.50
C LEU A 90 -10.58 12.45 12.00
N LYS A 91 -10.64 13.38 11.04
CA LYS A 91 -11.91 13.93 10.55
C LYS A 91 -12.36 13.19 9.29
N VAL A 92 -12.86 11.97 9.52
CA VAL A 92 -13.38 11.09 8.48
C VAL A 92 -14.87 11.35 8.21
N ASN A 93 -15.38 10.87 7.07
CA ASN A 93 -16.82 10.95 6.77
C ASN A 93 -17.62 9.99 7.69
N LEU A 94 -18.96 10.11 7.66
CA LEU A 94 -19.83 9.34 8.56
C LEU A 94 -19.70 7.82 8.36
N PHE A 95 -19.52 7.38 7.11
CA PHE A 95 -19.32 5.97 6.78
C PHE A 95 -18.04 5.42 7.43
N TRP A 96 -16.91 6.09 7.23
CA TRP A 96 -15.63 5.67 7.82
C TRP A 96 -15.60 5.81 9.34
N LEU A 97 -16.34 6.77 9.90
CA LEU A 97 -16.52 6.88 11.35
C LEU A 97 -17.27 5.64 11.89
N ALA A 98 -18.36 5.24 11.24
CA ALA A 98 -19.09 4.03 11.61
C ALA A 98 -18.21 2.78 11.51
N VAL A 99 -17.43 2.64 10.44
CA VAL A 99 -16.45 1.55 10.28
C VAL A 99 -15.45 1.53 11.43
N ARG A 100 -14.89 2.68 11.83
CA ARG A 100 -13.96 2.75 12.98
C ARG A 100 -14.61 2.35 14.30
N ILE A 101 -15.85 2.78 14.53
CA ILE A 101 -16.60 2.43 15.75
C ILE A 101 -16.89 0.92 15.77
N VAL A 102 -17.36 0.35 14.67
CA VAL A 102 -17.61 -1.09 14.56
C VAL A 102 -16.32 -1.89 14.75
N GLY A 103 -15.20 -1.44 14.17
CA GLY A 103 -13.89 -2.06 14.37
C GLY A 103 -13.44 -2.03 15.84
N ALA A 104 -13.69 -0.93 16.55
CA ALA A 104 -13.41 -0.82 17.98
C ALA A 104 -14.31 -1.72 18.83
N ILE A 105 -15.58 -1.90 18.46
CA ILE A 105 -16.47 -2.84 19.14
C ILE A 105 -15.97 -4.28 18.93
N PHE A 106 -15.71 -4.68 17.69
CA PHE A 106 -15.24 -6.03 17.38
C PHE A 106 -13.90 -6.35 18.03
N ILE A 107 -12.93 -5.43 18.00
CA ILE A 107 -11.61 -5.72 18.61
C ILE A 107 -11.72 -5.92 20.12
N VAL A 108 -12.57 -5.15 20.80
CA VAL A 108 -12.80 -5.30 22.23
C VAL A 108 -13.51 -6.62 22.53
N MET A 109 -14.51 -6.99 21.74
CA MET A 109 -15.21 -8.27 21.87
C MET A 109 -14.26 -9.45 21.69
N VAL A 110 -13.42 -9.43 20.66
CA VAL A 110 -12.44 -10.49 20.39
C VAL A 110 -11.36 -10.50 21.47
N TYR A 111 -10.80 -9.35 21.85
CA TYR A 111 -9.73 -9.28 22.84
C TYR A 111 -10.18 -9.76 24.23
N LEU A 112 -11.38 -9.35 24.66
CA LEU A 112 -11.96 -9.77 25.94
C LEU A 112 -12.66 -11.13 25.87
N GLN A 113 -12.80 -11.71 24.68
CA GLN A 113 -13.58 -12.93 24.43
C GLN A 113 -15.04 -12.79 24.93
N VAL A 114 -15.64 -11.61 24.70
CA VAL A 114 -17.03 -11.29 25.10
C VAL A 114 -17.84 -10.94 23.86
N GLY A 115 -18.80 -11.78 23.50
CA GLY A 115 -19.67 -11.53 22.34
C GLY A 115 -20.21 -12.81 21.71
N PRO A 116 -20.93 -12.69 20.58
CA PRO A 116 -21.34 -13.84 19.78
C PRO A 116 -20.12 -14.57 19.19
N ASP A 117 -20.14 -15.90 19.19
CA ASP A 117 -19.09 -16.76 18.60
C ASP A 117 -18.78 -16.41 17.15
N ALA A 118 -19.78 -15.92 16.41
CA ALA A 118 -19.62 -15.47 15.04
C ALA A 118 -18.58 -14.36 14.87
N ILE A 119 -18.34 -13.55 15.91
CA ILE A 119 -17.36 -12.45 15.89
C ILE A 119 -16.05 -12.85 16.60
N ILE A 120 -16.14 -13.56 17.73
CA ILE A 120 -14.97 -13.83 18.59
C ILE A 120 -14.18 -15.08 18.21
N SER A 121 -14.74 -15.94 17.35
CA SER A 121 -14.09 -17.20 16.96
C SER A 121 -12.74 -17.00 16.28
N SER A 122 -11.88 -18.01 16.40
CA SER A 122 -10.56 -18.05 15.76
C SER A 122 -10.61 -18.02 14.24
N ALA A 123 -11.74 -18.38 13.61
CA ALA A 123 -11.94 -18.32 12.17
C ALA A 123 -12.38 -16.92 11.67
N THR A 124 -12.83 -16.03 12.57
CA THR A 124 -13.40 -14.73 12.21
C THR A 124 -12.61 -13.56 12.81
N GLY A 125 -13.15 -12.82 13.76
CA GLY A 125 -12.47 -11.69 14.39
C GLY A 125 -11.19 -12.11 15.13
N GLY A 126 -11.14 -13.34 15.62
CA GLY A 126 -9.92 -13.94 16.18
C GLY A 126 -8.78 -14.01 15.18
N LEU A 127 -9.03 -14.48 13.94
CA LEU A 127 -8.04 -14.52 12.86
C LEU A 127 -7.50 -13.11 12.57
N VAL A 128 -8.40 -12.13 12.52
CA VAL A 128 -8.04 -10.74 12.21
C VAL A 128 -7.16 -10.15 13.31
N LEU A 129 -7.54 -10.28 14.59
CA LEU A 129 -6.78 -9.72 15.70
C LEU A 129 -5.47 -10.45 15.98
N ASN A 130 -5.45 -11.78 15.86
CA ASN A 130 -4.31 -12.59 16.29
C ASN A 130 -3.27 -12.78 15.19
N ASP A 131 -3.70 -12.88 13.93
CA ASP A 131 -2.82 -13.25 12.83
C ASP A 131 -2.60 -12.09 11.86
N LEU A 132 -3.67 -11.39 11.45
CA LEU A 132 -3.57 -10.37 10.40
C LEU A 132 -3.05 -9.03 10.93
N VAL A 133 -3.71 -8.45 11.93
CA VAL A 133 -3.42 -7.09 12.39
C VAL A 133 -2.02 -6.96 13.01
N PRO A 134 -1.49 -7.93 13.78
CA PRO A 134 -0.14 -7.87 14.30
C PRO A 134 0.92 -7.82 13.20
N VAL A 135 0.73 -8.58 12.12
CA VAL A 135 1.61 -8.56 10.95
C VAL A 135 1.57 -7.17 10.29
N LEU A 136 0.37 -6.64 10.04
CA LEU A 136 0.20 -5.31 9.44
C LEU A 136 0.83 -4.21 10.30
N PHE A 137 0.64 -4.26 11.62
CA PHE A 137 1.23 -3.30 12.55
C PHE A 137 2.75 -3.23 12.40
N SER A 138 3.44 -4.38 12.46
CA SER A 138 4.89 -4.44 12.34
C SER A 138 5.37 -4.02 10.95
N VAL A 139 4.70 -4.45 9.89
CA VAL A 139 5.04 -4.07 8.50
C VAL A 139 4.87 -2.56 8.31
N PHE A 140 3.79 -1.96 8.80
CA PHE A 140 3.51 -0.53 8.63
C PHE A 140 4.53 0.37 9.32
N ILE A 141 5.14 -0.07 10.43
CA ILE A 141 6.23 0.68 11.09
C ILE A 141 7.41 0.86 10.14
N PHE A 142 7.91 -0.23 9.56
CA PHE A 142 9.10 -0.18 8.71
C PHE A 142 8.76 0.35 7.32
N ALA A 143 7.65 -0.09 6.74
CA ALA A 143 7.21 0.38 5.44
C ALA A 143 6.96 1.89 5.46
N GLY A 144 6.22 2.42 6.44
CA GLY A 144 5.95 3.85 6.56
C GLY A 144 7.22 4.67 6.76
N MET A 145 8.13 4.23 7.62
CA MET A 145 9.42 4.90 7.87
C MET A 145 10.33 4.95 6.64
N LEU A 146 10.35 3.88 5.85
CA LEU A 146 11.28 3.72 4.73
C LEU A 146 10.67 4.14 3.38
N LEU A 147 9.34 4.31 3.30
CA LEU A 147 8.65 4.75 2.08
C LEU A 147 9.25 6.01 1.44
N PRO A 148 9.63 7.06 2.21
CA PRO A 148 10.19 8.28 1.62
C PRO A 148 11.51 8.02 0.88
N LEU A 149 12.24 6.94 1.19
CA LEU A 149 13.47 6.55 0.47
C LEU A 149 13.18 6.17 -0.99
N LEU A 150 12.01 5.58 -1.26
CA LEU A 150 11.56 5.25 -2.62
C LEU A 150 10.97 6.48 -3.33
N LEU A 151 10.25 7.33 -2.60
CA LEU A 151 9.43 8.40 -3.19
C LEU A 151 10.19 9.71 -3.45
N ASN A 152 11.14 10.07 -2.57
CA ASN A 152 11.64 11.45 -2.53
C ASN A 152 13.00 11.67 -3.17
N PHE A 153 13.72 10.61 -3.51
CA PHE A 153 15.10 10.71 -3.92
C PHE A 153 15.33 10.59 -5.41
N GLY A 154 14.30 10.41 -6.23
CA GLY A 154 14.44 10.34 -7.69
C GLY A 154 14.36 8.93 -8.27
N LEU A 155 14.17 7.89 -7.44
CA LEU A 155 14.03 6.51 -7.91
C LEU A 155 12.83 6.35 -8.84
N LEU A 156 11.66 6.89 -8.44
CA LEU A 156 10.45 6.88 -9.23
C LEU A 156 10.61 7.67 -10.52
N GLU A 157 11.25 8.83 -10.48
CA GLU A 157 11.56 9.64 -11.64
C GLU A 157 12.41 8.88 -12.66
N PHE A 158 13.49 8.25 -12.18
CA PHE A 158 14.45 7.54 -13.02
C PHE A 158 13.81 6.34 -13.70
N PHE A 159 13.33 5.38 -12.91
CA PHE A 159 12.76 4.15 -13.44
C PHE A 159 11.40 4.39 -14.07
N GLY A 160 10.62 5.36 -13.57
CA GLY A 160 9.38 5.78 -14.20
C GLY A 160 9.64 6.21 -15.64
N THR A 161 10.60 7.11 -15.87
CA THR A 161 10.95 7.55 -17.24
C THR A 161 11.39 6.38 -18.14
N LEU A 162 12.18 5.45 -17.60
CA LEU A 162 12.63 4.26 -18.34
C LEU A 162 11.46 3.35 -18.73
N LEU A 163 10.51 3.16 -17.80
CA LEU A 163 9.39 2.24 -17.94
C LEU A 163 8.18 2.88 -18.63
N THR A 164 8.12 4.21 -18.78
CA THR A 164 7.03 4.91 -19.51
C THR A 164 6.84 4.35 -20.92
N LYS A 165 7.93 3.98 -21.61
CA LYS A 165 7.86 3.39 -22.97
C LYS A 165 7.14 2.04 -23.02
N VAL A 166 7.05 1.33 -21.90
CA VAL A 166 6.37 0.03 -21.79
C VAL A 166 5.00 0.22 -21.14
N MET A 167 4.93 0.94 -20.02
CA MET A 167 3.71 1.12 -19.25
C MET A 167 2.64 1.90 -19.99
N ARG A 168 3.03 2.95 -20.73
CA ARG A 168 2.08 3.82 -21.39
C ARG A 168 1.39 3.13 -22.58
N PRO A 169 2.10 2.46 -23.51
CA PRO A 169 1.43 1.81 -24.64
C PRO A 169 0.63 0.57 -24.25
N ILE A 170 1.12 -0.23 -23.28
CA ILE A 170 0.51 -1.51 -22.93
C ILE A 170 -0.64 -1.33 -21.95
N PHE A 171 -0.46 -0.51 -20.92
CA PHE A 171 -1.40 -0.39 -19.81
C PHE A 171 -2.09 0.97 -19.71
N ASN A 172 -1.70 1.96 -20.53
CA ASN A 172 -2.17 3.34 -20.45
C ASN A 172 -1.99 3.94 -19.05
N LEU A 173 -0.85 3.62 -18.44
CA LEU A 173 -0.45 4.04 -17.10
C LEU A 173 0.89 4.79 -17.12
N PRO A 174 1.13 5.67 -16.13
CA PRO A 174 2.37 6.40 -16.02
C PRO A 174 3.53 5.46 -15.72
N GLY A 175 4.73 5.75 -16.19
CA GLY A 175 5.87 4.84 -16.02
C GLY A 175 6.22 4.58 -14.55
N ARG A 176 5.99 5.58 -13.69
CA ARG A 176 6.17 5.50 -12.23
C ARG A 176 5.33 4.39 -11.57
N SER A 177 4.18 4.04 -12.17
CA SER A 177 3.31 2.96 -11.67
C SER A 177 3.96 1.57 -11.73
N ALA A 178 4.99 1.38 -12.55
CA ALA A 178 5.72 0.11 -12.58
C ALA A 178 6.51 -0.12 -11.29
N ILE A 179 7.08 0.94 -10.71
CA ILE A 179 7.76 0.83 -9.42
C ILE A 179 6.76 0.56 -8.30
N ASP A 180 5.59 1.18 -8.35
CA ASP A 180 4.48 0.92 -7.43
C ASP A 180 4.04 -0.57 -7.50
N CYS A 181 3.88 -1.08 -8.71
CA CYS A 181 3.58 -2.49 -8.95
C CYS A 181 4.67 -3.43 -8.41
N MET A 182 5.95 -3.16 -8.69
CA MET A 182 7.03 -4.00 -8.20
C MET A 182 7.18 -3.92 -6.67
N ALA A 183 6.96 -2.75 -6.06
CA ALA A 183 6.99 -2.57 -4.61
C ALA A 183 5.83 -3.31 -3.93
N SER A 184 4.64 -3.30 -4.53
CA SER A 184 3.49 -4.09 -4.09
C SER A 184 3.79 -5.58 -4.15
N TRP A 185 4.40 -6.00 -5.25
CA TRP A 185 4.61 -7.40 -5.57
C TRP A 185 5.69 -8.07 -4.70
N LEU A 186 6.77 -7.33 -4.41
CA LEU A 186 7.88 -7.81 -3.61
C LEU A 186 7.68 -7.53 -2.12
N GLY A 187 6.96 -6.46 -1.77
CA GLY A 187 6.67 -6.09 -0.40
C GLY A 187 5.28 -6.50 0.06
N ASP A 188 4.39 -5.51 0.14
CA ASP A 188 3.04 -5.66 0.65
C ASP A 188 2.08 -4.81 -0.19
N GLY A 189 0.92 -5.35 -0.52
CA GLY A 189 -0.08 -4.67 -1.35
C GLY A 189 -0.54 -3.34 -0.73
N SER A 190 -0.56 -3.24 0.60
CA SER A 190 -0.94 -1.99 1.30
C SER A 190 0.11 -0.90 1.11
N VAL A 191 1.39 -1.26 1.01
CA VAL A 191 2.47 -0.32 0.71
C VAL A 191 2.29 0.26 -0.69
N GLY A 192 1.95 -0.58 -1.66
CA GLY A 192 1.57 -0.15 -3.00
C GLY A 192 0.44 0.87 -3.01
N ILE A 193 -0.69 0.51 -2.38
CA ILE A 193 -1.86 1.40 -2.29
C ILE A 193 -1.50 2.75 -1.63
N LEU A 194 -0.65 2.73 -0.60
CA LEU A 194 -0.17 3.95 0.03
C LEU A 194 0.70 4.79 -0.94
N MET A 195 1.63 4.16 -1.66
CA MET A 195 2.41 4.84 -2.69
C MET A 195 1.50 5.46 -3.75
N THR A 196 0.53 4.71 -4.26
CA THR A 196 -0.48 5.20 -5.21
C THR A 196 -1.22 6.41 -4.66
N THR A 197 -1.66 6.36 -3.40
CA THR A 197 -2.35 7.45 -2.72
C THR A 197 -1.45 8.69 -2.63
N LYS A 198 -0.18 8.53 -2.23
CA LYS A 198 0.78 9.64 -2.14
C LYS A 198 1.07 10.25 -3.51
N GLN A 199 1.21 9.43 -4.56
CA GLN A 199 1.40 9.91 -5.92
C GLN A 199 0.17 10.68 -6.44
N TYR A 200 -1.05 10.25 -6.07
CA TYR A 200 -2.28 10.98 -6.37
C TYR A 200 -2.37 12.32 -5.61
N GLU A 201 -2.08 12.32 -4.31
CA GLU A 201 -2.06 13.53 -3.47
C GLU A 201 -1.02 14.56 -3.94
N THR A 202 0.09 14.09 -4.52
CA THR A 202 1.18 14.93 -5.03
C THR A 202 1.06 15.30 -6.51
N ARG A 203 -0.10 15.01 -7.15
CA ARG A 203 -0.43 15.34 -8.55
C ARG A 203 0.43 14.62 -9.60
N PHE A 204 0.96 13.45 -9.28
CA PHE A 204 1.63 12.61 -10.28
C PHE A 204 0.67 11.63 -10.96
N TYR A 205 -0.42 11.25 -10.28
CA TYR A 205 -1.47 10.40 -10.84
C TYR A 205 -2.79 11.16 -10.98
N THR A 206 -3.53 10.84 -12.04
CA THR A 206 -4.95 11.20 -12.15
C THR A 206 -5.83 10.25 -11.32
N ALA A 207 -7.10 10.62 -11.11
CA ALA A 207 -8.05 9.80 -10.38
C ALA A 207 -8.31 8.43 -11.05
N ARG A 208 -8.31 8.37 -12.39
CA ARG A 208 -8.39 7.12 -13.14
C ARG A 208 -7.15 6.26 -12.94
N GLU A 209 -5.95 6.84 -13.10
CA GLU A 209 -4.69 6.11 -12.93
C GLU A 209 -4.55 5.59 -11.49
N ALA A 210 -4.82 6.41 -10.48
CA ALA A 210 -4.76 5.99 -9.08
C ALA A 210 -5.76 4.86 -8.77
N ALA A 211 -6.98 4.93 -9.31
CA ALA A 211 -7.95 3.86 -9.16
C ALA A 211 -7.47 2.55 -9.81
N VAL A 212 -7.00 2.62 -11.05
CA VAL A 212 -6.51 1.44 -11.79
C VAL A 212 -5.29 0.82 -11.11
N ILE A 213 -4.32 1.64 -10.70
CA ILE A 213 -3.11 1.16 -10.04
C ILE A 213 -3.47 0.48 -8.72
N GLY A 214 -4.28 1.15 -7.89
CA GLY A 214 -4.69 0.64 -6.59
C GLY A 214 -5.54 -0.62 -6.65
N THR A 215 -6.31 -0.85 -7.72
CA THR A 215 -7.14 -2.06 -7.86
C THR A 215 -6.49 -3.19 -8.62
N THR A 216 -5.54 -2.91 -9.51
CA THR A 216 -5.08 -3.89 -10.50
C THR A 216 -3.56 -4.05 -10.56
N PHE A 217 -2.78 -3.07 -10.08
CA PHE A 217 -1.31 -3.14 -10.03
C PHE A 217 -0.76 -3.31 -8.61
N SER A 218 -1.60 -3.21 -7.57
CA SER A 218 -1.24 -3.59 -6.20
C SER A 218 -1.31 -5.11 -5.99
N ALA A 219 -0.44 -5.84 -6.68
CA ALA A 219 -0.43 -7.31 -6.70
C ALA A 219 -0.14 -7.91 -5.31
N VAL A 220 -0.74 -9.08 -5.06
CA VAL A 220 -0.48 -9.90 -3.87
C VAL A 220 0.95 -10.46 -3.94
N SER A 221 1.64 -10.46 -2.80
CA SER A 221 3.04 -10.89 -2.73
C SER A 221 3.24 -12.38 -3.02
N ILE A 222 4.43 -12.73 -3.50
CA ILE A 222 4.87 -14.13 -3.72
C ILE A 222 4.73 -14.95 -2.43
N THR A 223 5.13 -14.36 -1.30
CA THR A 223 5.08 -14.99 0.02
C THR A 223 3.66 -15.34 0.44
N PHE A 224 2.71 -14.42 0.27
CA PHE A 224 1.32 -14.69 0.59
C PHE A 224 0.70 -15.73 -0.35
N SER A 225 1.06 -15.68 -1.64
CA SER A 225 0.64 -16.71 -2.62
C SER A 225 1.11 -18.12 -2.20
N LEU A 226 2.29 -18.22 -1.61
CA LEU A 226 2.83 -19.48 -1.07
C LEU A 226 2.06 -19.95 0.18
N VAL A 227 1.69 -19.03 1.07
CA VAL A 227 0.85 -19.34 2.24
C VAL A 227 -0.53 -19.85 1.78
N VAL A 228 -1.18 -19.17 0.83
CA VAL A 228 -2.49 -19.57 0.31
C VAL A 228 -2.43 -20.98 -0.29
N ILE A 229 -1.42 -21.27 -1.13
CA ILE A 229 -1.32 -22.60 -1.74
C ILE A 229 -1.02 -23.71 -0.72
N SER A 230 -0.35 -23.36 0.39
CA SER A 230 -0.08 -24.29 1.48
C SER A 230 -1.35 -24.61 2.29
N GLN A 231 -2.24 -23.64 2.49
CA GLN A 231 -3.53 -23.89 3.15
C GLN A 231 -4.41 -24.89 2.38
N VAL A 232 -4.30 -24.91 1.05
CA VAL A 232 -4.99 -25.90 0.20
C VAL A 232 -4.15 -27.15 -0.07
N LYS A 233 -2.96 -27.28 0.54
CA LYS A 233 -2.05 -28.43 0.44
C LYS A 233 -1.58 -28.75 -0.99
N LEU A 234 -1.34 -27.71 -1.78
CA LEU A 234 -0.92 -27.81 -3.19
C LEU A 234 0.47 -27.20 -3.44
N GLU A 235 1.37 -27.18 -2.45
CA GLU A 235 2.67 -26.52 -2.54
C GLU A 235 3.52 -27.01 -3.73
N HIS A 236 3.39 -28.29 -4.09
CA HIS A 236 4.05 -28.91 -5.24
C HIS A 236 3.64 -28.29 -6.59
N LEU A 237 2.50 -27.62 -6.66
CA LEU A 237 2.01 -26.88 -7.83
C LEU A 237 2.28 -25.38 -7.75
N PHE A 238 3.11 -24.91 -6.81
CA PHE A 238 3.31 -23.48 -6.61
C PHE A 238 3.77 -22.76 -7.88
N VAL A 239 4.75 -23.29 -8.61
CA VAL A 239 5.26 -22.67 -9.84
C VAL A 239 4.17 -22.54 -10.91
N PRO A 240 3.47 -23.61 -11.34
CA PRO A 240 2.41 -23.47 -12.34
C PRO A 240 1.23 -22.63 -11.86
N PHE A 241 0.83 -22.74 -10.59
CA PHE A 241 -0.19 -21.87 -10.00
C PHE A 241 0.22 -20.39 -10.12
N TYR A 242 1.43 -20.08 -9.67
CA TYR A 242 1.92 -18.72 -9.59
C TYR A 242 2.11 -18.10 -10.98
N LEU A 243 2.63 -18.84 -11.95
CA LEU A 243 2.70 -18.40 -13.35
C LEU A 243 1.30 -18.12 -13.92
N THR A 244 0.31 -18.96 -13.59
CA THR A 244 -1.08 -18.75 -14.02
C THR A 244 -1.66 -17.48 -13.39
N VAL A 245 -1.42 -17.24 -12.11
CA VAL A 245 -1.82 -16.01 -11.41
C VAL A 245 -1.15 -14.77 -12.04
N CYS A 246 0.14 -14.83 -12.34
CA CYS A 246 0.85 -13.74 -13.02
C CYS A 246 0.28 -13.44 -14.41
N LEU A 247 0.03 -14.48 -15.21
CA LEU A 247 -0.55 -14.32 -16.54
C LEU A 247 -1.97 -13.76 -16.46
N ALA A 248 -2.81 -14.30 -15.58
CA ALA A 248 -4.16 -13.81 -15.35
C ALA A 248 -4.15 -12.35 -14.88
N GLY A 249 -3.25 -12.00 -13.94
CA GLY A 249 -3.06 -10.64 -13.46
C GLY A 249 -2.60 -9.68 -14.56
N PHE A 250 -1.65 -10.09 -15.40
CA PHE A 250 -1.20 -9.30 -16.55
C PHE A 250 -2.33 -9.04 -17.56
N ILE A 251 -3.11 -10.07 -17.89
CA ILE A 251 -4.27 -9.93 -18.78
C ILE A 251 -5.33 -9.04 -18.14
N ALA A 252 -5.63 -9.24 -16.86
CA ALA A 252 -6.58 -8.42 -16.11
C ALA A 252 -6.13 -6.94 -16.07
N ALA A 253 -4.84 -6.67 -15.93
CA ALA A 253 -4.26 -5.33 -15.98
C ALA A 253 -4.46 -4.61 -17.32
N ILE A 254 -4.68 -5.34 -18.42
CA ILE A 254 -4.97 -4.77 -19.74
C ILE A 254 -6.49 -4.60 -19.94
N ILE A 255 -7.29 -5.56 -19.46
CA ILE A 255 -8.73 -5.63 -19.74
C ILE A 255 -9.54 -4.84 -18.70
N VAL A 256 -9.34 -5.08 -17.41
CA VAL A 256 -10.16 -4.56 -16.31
C VAL A 256 -10.21 -3.02 -16.27
N PRO A 257 -9.13 -2.27 -16.54
CA PRO A 257 -9.20 -0.80 -16.61
C PRO A 257 -10.16 -0.27 -17.69
N LYS A 258 -10.46 -1.07 -18.71
CA LYS A 258 -11.40 -0.73 -19.79
C LYS A 258 -12.85 -1.07 -19.43
N LEU A 259 -13.07 -1.87 -18.40
CA LEU A 259 -14.39 -2.23 -17.90
C LEU A 259 -14.91 -1.21 -16.88
N PRO A 260 -16.23 -0.97 -16.82
CA PRO A 260 -16.84 -0.24 -15.72
C PRO A 260 -16.61 -0.95 -14.37
N PRO A 261 -16.49 -0.20 -13.25
CA PRO A 261 -16.59 1.25 -13.11
C PRO A 261 -15.26 2.01 -13.34
N LEU A 262 -14.15 1.32 -13.62
CA LEU A 262 -12.84 1.95 -13.77
C LEU A 262 -12.76 2.84 -15.01
N SER A 263 -13.35 2.41 -16.13
CA SER A 263 -13.42 3.22 -17.34
C SER A 263 -14.25 4.49 -17.21
N TRP A 264 -15.11 4.59 -16.18
CA TRP A 264 -15.89 5.80 -15.89
C TRP A 264 -15.15 6.83 -15.03
N LYS A 265 -13.96 6.49 -14.51
CA LYS A 265 -13.16 7.43 -13.72
C LYS A 265 -12.54 8.49 -14.64
N LYS A 266 -12.61 9.75 -14.21
CA LYS A 266 -12.08 10.90 -14.97
C LYS A 266 -10.56 10.96 -14.88
N ASP A 267 -9.90 11.34 -15.99
CA ASP A 267 -8.47 11.66 -16.04
C ASP A 267 -8.20 13.09 -15.52
N LEU A 268 -8.47 13.30 -14.23
CA LEU A 268 -8.23 14.57 -13.54
C LEU A 268 -7.31 14.37 -12.34
N TYR A 269 -6.47 15.36 -12.02
CA TYR A 269 -5.71 15.42 -10.78
C TYR A 269 -6.62 15.72 -9.57
N ILE A 270 -6.07 15.61 -8.35
CA ILE A 270 -6.81 15.81 -7.09
C ILE A 270 -7.47 17.20 -6.96
N ASP A 271 -6.98 18.20 -7.69
CA ASP A 271 -7.53 19.56 -7.75
C ASP A 271 -8.51 19.79 -8.92
N ASN A 272 -8.91 18.72 -9.61
CA ASN A 272 -9.76 18.71 -10.81
C ASN A 272 -9.12 19.34 -12.05
N THR A 273 -7.80 19.54 -12.07
CA THR A 273 -7.10 19.95 -13.30
C THR A 273 -6.97 18.79 -14.28
N PRO A 274 -7.10 19.03 -15.60
CA PRO A 274 -6.88 18.00 -16.60
C PRO A 274 -5.41 17.61 -16.68
N ARG A 275 -5.15 16.37 -17.07
CA ARG A 275 -3.79 15.93 -17.41
C ARG A 275 -3.24 16.78 -18.56
N HIS A 276 -1.98 17.21 -18.48
CA HIS A 276 -1.30 17.81 -19.62
C HIS A 276 -0.78 16.72 -20.57
N GLU A 277 -0.94 16.91 -21.89
CA GLU A 277 -0.49 15.95 -22.91
C GLU A 277 1.03 15.71 -22.86
N ASP A 278 1.78 16.72 -22.42
CA ASP A 278 3.23 16.67 -22.26
C ASP A 278 3.70 16.07 -20.92
N ASP A 279 2.79 15.76 -20.00
CA ASP A 279 3.14 15.06 -18.76
C ASP A 279 3.70 13.67 -19.13
N GLU A 280 4.97 13.45 -18.81
CA GLU A 280 5.80 12.28 -19.17
C GLU A 280 6.42 12.28 -20.58
N SER A 281 6.31 13.38 -21.33
CA SER A 281 7.02 13.53 -22.61
C SER A 281 8.54 13.58 -22.40
N ILE A 282 9.29 12.88 -23.25
CA ILE A 282 10.75 12.90 -23.25
C ILE A 282 11.19 13.98 -24.24
N PRO A 283 11.92 15.03 -23.81
CA PRO A 283 12.40 16.06 -24.72
C PRO A 283 13.23 15.45 -25.85
N THR A 284 13.06 15.95 -27.07
CA THR A 284 13.79 15.47 -28.27
C THR A 284 15.31 15.57 -28.14
N SER A 285 15.81 16.43 -27.25
CA SER A 285 17.23 16.59 -26.95
C SER A 285 17.82 15.54 -25.99
N HIS A 286 17.01 14.63 -25.43
CA HIS A 286 17.44 13.64 -24.45
C HIS A 286 17.05 12.21 -24.84
N GLY A 287 17.97 11.27 -24.59
CA GLY A 287 17.62 9.84 -24.53
C GLY A 287 16.91 9.51 -23.21
N VAL A 288 16.10 8.45 -23.19
CA VAL A 288 15.26 8.02 -22.04
C VAL A 288 16.05 7.95 -20.72
N PHE A 289 17.25 7.36 -20.77
CA PHE A 289 18.12 7.23 -19.62
C PHE A 289 18.63 8.58 -19.13
N SER A 290 19.08 9.45 -20.05
CA SER A 290 19.58 10.78 -19.70
C SER A 290 18.48 11.67 -19.11
N TRP A 291 17.25 11.56 -19.63
CA TRP A 291 16.10 12.30 -19.13
C TRP A 291 15.67 11.80 -17.75
N GLY A 292 15.58 10.48 -17.57
CA GLY A 292 15.27 9.88 -16.28
C GLY A 292 16.30 10.26 -15.22
N PHE A 293 17.58 10.29 -15.58
CA PHE A 293 18.64 10.71 -14.67
C PHE A 293 18.53 12.19 -14.31
N GLU A 294 18.24 13.07 -15.27
CA GLU A 294 18.02 14.50 -15.02
C GLU A 294 16.82 14.73 -14.08
N GLN A 295 15.70 14.06 -14.32
CA GLN A 295 14.52 14.12 -13.47
C GLN A 295 14.81 13.63 -12.05
N ALA A 296 15.57 12.53 -11.91
CA ALA A 296 16.00 12.02 -10.62
C ALA A 296 16.92 13.00 -9.87
N MET A 297 17.86 13.64 -10.57
CA MET A 297 18.72 14.68 -9.99
C MET A 297 17.92 15.90 -9.52
N GLN A 298 16.95 16.33 -10.33
CA GLN A 298 16.07 17.43 -9.96
C GLN A 298 15.28 17.10 -8.69
N ARG A 299 14.70 15.90 -8.61
CA ARG A 299 13.98 15.43 -7.42
C ARG A 299 14.91 15.34 -6.20
N ALA A 300 16.06 14.67 -6.33
CA ALA A 300 17.05 14.52 -5.27
C ALA A 300 17.54 15.87 -4.72
N SER A 301 17.72 16.87 -5.58
CA SER A 301 18.13 18.23 -5.16
C SER A 301 17.10 18.92 -4.25
N SER A 302 15.83 18.50 -4.34
CA SER A 302 14.70 19.05 -3.59
C SER A 302 14.23 18.18 -2.41
N ALA A 303 14.89 17.05 -2.13
CA ALA A 303 14.43 16.01 -1.21
C ALA A 303 14.35 16.39 0.29
N GLY A 304 14.59 17.65 0.66
CA GLY A 304 14.39 18.17 2.04
C GLY A 304 15.33 17.62 3.12
N GLY A 305 16.26 16.71 2.76
CA GLY A 305 17.25 16.12 3.67
C GLY A 305 16.68 15.12 4.68
N ILE A 306 17.55 14.60 5.57
CA ILE A 306 17.23 13.50 6.50
C ILE A 306 16.08 13.85 7.46
N LYS A 307 16.00 15.10 7.94
CA LYS A 307 14.93 15.52 8.85
C LYS A 307 13.55 15.45 8.19
N HIS A 308 13.47 15.83 6.91
CA HIS A 308 12.22 15.76 6.16
C HIS A 308 11.79 14.31 5.98
N VAL A 309 12.72 13.44 5.57
CA VAL A 309 12.53 11.99 5.41
C VAL A 309 12.03 11.35 6.68
N LEU A 310 12.65 11.62 7.83
CA LEU A 310 12.22 11.06 9.11
C LEU A 310 10.84 11.57 9.53
N THR A 311 10.57 12.87 9.33
CA THR A 311 9.27 13.47 9.67
C THR A 311 8.15 12.89 8.80
N GLU A 312 8.40 12.71 7.52
CA GLU A 312 7.46 12.10 6.58
C GLU A 312 7.28 10.61 6.88
N GLY A 313 8.37 9.90 7.18
CA GLY A 313 8.33 8.49 7.58
C GLY A 313 7.45 8.27 8.81
N ILE A 314 7.63 9.09 9.85
CA ILE A 314 6.77 9.04 11.05
C ILE A 314 5.30 9.33 10.69
N LYS A 315 5.03 10.33 9.85
CA LYS A 315 3.66 10.63 9.41
C LYS A 315 3.04 9.45 8.67
N ASN A 316 3.79 8.78 7.79
CA ASN A 316 3.32 7.60 7.07
C ASN A 316 3.03 6.44 8.02
N VAL A 317 3.91 6.16 9.00
CA VAL A 317 3.66 5.15 10.03
C VAL A 317 2.38 5.44 10.79
N VAL A 318 2.20 6.69 11.22
CA VAL A 318 1.00 7.10 11.96
C VAL A 318 -0.24 6.97 11.08
N ASP A 319 -0.18 7.39 9.81
CA ASP A 319 -1.30 7.29 8.88
C ASP A 319 -1.72 5.82 8.66
N MET A 320 -0.75 4.93 8.45
CA MET A 320 -1.01 3.51 8.23
C MET A 320 -1.57 2.82 9.49
N ILE A 321 -0.90 2.97 10.64
CA ILE A 321 -1.29 2.29 11.87
C ILE A 321 -2.63 2.80 12.38
N PHE A 322 -2.79 4.12 12.48
CA PHE A 322 -3.97 4.72 13.10
C PHE A 322 -5.13 4.88 12.10
N GLY A 323 -4.83 4.98 10.80
CA GLY A 323 -5.81 5.12 9.75
C GLY A 323 -6.40 3.79 9.28
N VAL A 324 -5.53 2.81 8.99
CA VAL A 324 -5.91 1.59 8.25
C VAL A 324 -6.30 0.45 9.18
N ILE A 325 -5.59 0.23 10.29
CA ILE A 325 -5.85 -0.91 11.19
C ILE A 325 -7.31 -0.98 11.71
N PRO A 326 -7.93 0.13 12.18
CA PRO A 326 -9.32 0.10 12.62
C PRO A 326 -10.29 -0.36 11.51
N VAL A 327 -10.00 0.02 10.27
CA VAL A 327 -10.79 -0.34 9.09
C VAL A 327 -10.63 -1.83 8.78
N VAL A 328 -9.40 -2.34 8.81
CA VAL A 328 -9.11 -3.76 8.59
C VAL A 328 -9.84 -4.62 9.63
N MET A 329 -9.83 -4.22 10.90
CA MET A 329 -10.55 -4.95 11.94
C MET A 329 -12.05 -5.04 11.64
N ALA A 330 -12.67 -3.93 11.28
CA ALA A 330 -14.11 -3.89 10.99
C ALA A 330 -14.46 -4.72 9.75
N ILE A 331 -13.87 -4.39 8.60
CA ILE A 331 -14.22 -4.98 7.31
C ILE A 331 -13.78 -6.45 7.26
N GLY A 332 -12.58 -6.77 7.75
CA GLY A 332 -12.07 -8.14 7.78
C GLY A 332 -12.95 -9.05 8.62
N THR A 333 -13.37 -8.60 9.81
CA THR A 333 -14.25 -9.40 10.67
C THR A 333 -15.61 -9.62 10.02
N VAL A 334 -16.25 -8.57 9.47
CA VAL A 334 -17.54 -8.74 8.76
C VAL A 334 -17.39 -9.72 7.59
N ALA A 335 -16.34 -9.60 6.80
CA ALA A 335 -16.11 -10.47 5.65
C ALA A 335 -15.99 -11.94 6.07
N LEU A 336 -15.26 -12.24 7.14
CA LEU A 336 -15.12 -13.60 7.65
C LEU A 336 -16.40 -14.13 8.31
N VAL A 337 -17.13 -13.28 9.05
CA VAL A 337 -18.46 -13.64 9.58
C VAL A 337 -19.40 -14.04 8.43
N LEU A 338 -19.42 -13.26 7.35
CA LEU A 338 -20.21 -13.58 6.16
C LEU A 338 -19.71 -14.85 5.47
N ALA A 339 -18.40 -15.07 5.39
CA ALA A 339 -17.82 -16.27 4.80
C ALA A 339 -18.22 -17.54 5.57
N GLU A 340 -18.16 -17.52 6.89
CA GLU A 340 -18.38 -18.72 7.70
C GLU A 340 -19.84 -18.97 8.05
N HIS A 341 -20.66 -17.93 8.17
CA HIS A 341 -22.06 -18.07 8.60
C HIS A 341 -23.08 -17.89 7.50
N THR A 342 -22.66 -17.60 6.26
CA THR A 342 -23.60 -17.43 5.14
C THR A 342 -23.12 -18.15 3.87
N PRO A 343 -24.04 -18.63 3.02
CA PRO A 343 -23.69 -19.24 1.74
C PRO A 343 -23.27 -18.21 0.68
N ILE A 344 -23.06 -16.93 1.03
CA ILE A 344 -22.76 -15.86 0.06
C ILE A 344 -21.53 -16.24 -0.78
N PHE A 345 -20.45 -16.69 -0.15
CA PHE A 345 -19.24 -17.09 -0.87
C PHE A 345 -19.43 -18.40 -1.66
N ASN A 346 -20.32 -19.29 -1.23
CA ASN A 346 -20.68 -20.47 -2.03
C ASN A 346 -21.40 -20.06 -3.32
N TYR A 347 -22.36 -19.14 -3.23
CA TYR A 347 -23.06 -18.63 -4.42
C TYR A 347 -22.14 -17.85 -5.35
N LEU A 348 -21.25 -17.02 -4.81
CA LEU A 348 -20.24 -16.30 -5.60
C LEU A 348 -19.21 -17.26 -6.22
N GLY A 349 -18.94 -18.40 -5.57
CA GLY A 349 -18.01 -19.44 -6.03
C GLY A 349 -18.61 -20.39 -7.07
N MET A 350 -19.94 -20.55 -7.13
CA MET A 350 -20.61 -21.47 -8.06
C MET A 350 -20.18 -21.33 -9.54
N PRO A 351 -20.03 -20.12 -10.11
CA PRO A 351 -19.56 -19.95 -11.50
C PRO A 351 -18.15 -20.47 -11.77
N PHE A 352 -17.36 -20.73 -10.73
CA PHE A 352 -15.97 -21.20 -10.84
C PHE A 352 -15.83 -22.70 -10.58
N ILE A 353 -16.92 -23.41 -10.23
CA ILE A 353 -16.92 -24.87 -10.11
C ILE A 353 -16.79 -25.45 -11.52
N PRO A 354 -15.72 -26.20 -11.83
CA PRO A 354 -15.56 -26.80 -13.15
C PRO A 354 -16.73 -27.76 -13.43
N LEU A 355 -17.28 -27.69 -14.64
CA LEU A 355 -18.33 -28.59 -15.13
C LEU A 355 -17.84 -30.03 -15.28
#